data_AF-A0A1D1XWM1-F1
#
_entry.id   AF-A0A1D1XWM1-F1
#
_cell.length_a   1.000
_cell.length_b   1.000
_cell.length_c   1.000
_cell.angle_alpha   90.00
_cell.angle_beta   90.00
_cell.angle_gamma   90.00
#
_symmetry.space_group_name_H-M   'P 1'
#
loop_
_entity.id
_entity.type
_entity.pdbx_description
1 polymer ?
#
loop_
_entity_poly.entity_id
_entity_poly.type
_entity_poly.pdbx_seq_one_letter_code
_entity_poly.pdbx_strand_id
1 'polypeptide(L)'
;CSTYIFMQTFMIPGTIFMSLLAGALFGVVKGVLLVVFTATSGASSCYFLSKLIGRPLFSWLWPEKLRLFQAEVAKRREKLLNYMLFLRITPSLPNTFINVASPIVDIPFHVFFLATLVGLIPSSYITVRAGLALGDLRSVRDLYDFKTLMVLFLIGFISIFPTVWKKKRTYE
;
A
#
# COMPACT_ATOMS: atom_id res chain seq x y z
N CYS A 1 -1.51 1.26 -15.93
CA CYS A 1 -1.45 2.58 -15.22
C CYS A 1 -2.84 3.07 -14.80
N SER A 2 -3.81 3.19 -15.71
CA SER A 2 -5.15 3.73 -15.40
C SER A 2 -5.87 2.98 -14.27
N THR A 3 -5.82 1.63 -14.27
CA THR A 3 -6.40 0.81 -13.20
C THR A 3 -5.78 1.09 -11.84
N TYR A 4 -4.45 1.27 -11.77
CA TYR A 4 -3.75 1.61 -10.53
C TYR A 4 -4.26 2.96 -10.01
N ILE A 5 -4.28 3.97 -10.88
CA ILE A 5 -4.73 5.33 -10.52
C ILE A 5 -6.18 5.30 -10.03
N PHE A 6 -7.05 4.57 -10.73
CA PHE A 6 -8.46 4.41 -10.33
C PHE A 6 -8.58 3.76 -8.94
N MET A 7 -7.92 2.61 -8.74
CA MET A 7 -7.92 1.91 -7.45
C MET A 7 -7.40 2.81 -6.33
N GLN A 8 -6.30 3.51 -6.57
CA GLN A 8 -5.69 4.42 -5.61
C GLN A 8 -6.58 5.64 -5.31
N THR A 9 -7.28 6.18 -6.31
CA THR A 9 -8.18 7.34 -6.18
C THR A 9 -9.37 7.00 -5.31
N PHE A 10 -9.98 5.83 -5.55
CA PHE A 10 -11.15 5.33 -4.83
C PHE A 10 -10.80 4.45 -3.63
N MET A 11 -9.55 4.46 -3.17
CA MET A 11 -9.14 3.77 -1.95
C MET A 11 -9.34 2.24 -1.99
N ILE A 12 -9.41 1.66 -3.18
CA ILE A 12 -9.68 0.24 -3.41
C ILE A 12 -8.40 -0.56 -3.11
N PRO A 13 -8.46 -1.58 -2.22
CA PRO A 13 -7.32 -2.45 -1.97
C PRO A 13 -7.00 -3.26 -3.23
N GLY A 14 -5.71 -3.37 -3.58
CA GLY A 14 -5.27 -4.14 -4.75
C GLY A 14 -4.06 -3.54 -5.48
N THR A 15 -3.71 -2.29 -5.17
CA THR A 15 -2.55 -1.60 -5.75
C THR A 15 -1.22 -2.33 -5.49
N ILE A 16 -1.12 -3.06 -4.37
CA ILE A 16 0.06 -3.89 -4.05
C ILE A 16 0.34 -4.96 -5.13
N PHE A 17 -0.70 -5.61 -5.67
CA PHE A 17 -0.55 -6.61 -6.72
C PHE A 17 -0.07 -5.98 -8.03
N MET A 18 -0.54 -4.78 -8.34
CA MET A 18 -0.08 -4.01 -9.49
C MET A 18 1.39 -3.58 -9.34
N SER A 19 1.83 -3.24 -8.12
CA SER A 19 3.24 -2.94 -7.83
C SER A 19 4.13 -4.18 -7.95
N LEU A 20 3.68 -5.35 -7.50
CA LEU A 20 4.37 -6.63 -7.70
C LEU A 20 4.51 -6.93 -9.19
N LEU A 21 3.41 -6.82 -9.95
CA LEU A 21 3.40 -7.03 -11.39
C LEU A 21 4.36 -6.07 -12.11
N ALA A 22 4.39 -4.80 -11.71
CA ALA A 22 5.32 -3.83 -12.28
C ALA A 22 6.79 -4.23 -12.06
N GLY A 23 7.12 -4.84 -10.92
CA GLY A 23 8.45 -5.38 -10.66
C GLY A 23 8.79 -6.61 -11.49
N ALA A 24 7.84 -7.53 -11.64
CA ALA A 24 8.02 -8.70 -12.49
C ALA A 24 8.23 -8.36 -13.97
N LEU A 25 7.49 -7.35 -14.48
CA LEU A 25 7.51 -6.99 -15.90
C LEU A 25 8.63 -6.02 -16.30
N PHE A 26 8.91 -5.00 -15.47
CA PHE A 26 9.78 -3.90 -15.84
C PHE A 26 11.10 -3.87 -15.06
N GLY A 27 11.28 -4.80 -14.12
CA GLY A 27 12.40 -4.79 -13.20
C GLY A 27 12.32 -3.66 -12.18
N VAL A 28 13.36 -3.54 -11.35
CA VAL A 28 13.31 -2.69 -10.16
C VAL A 28 13.25 -1.21 -10.49
N VAL A 29 14.19 -0.71 -11.29
CA VAL A 29 14.35 0.73 -11.50
C VAL A 29 13.13 1.31 -12.22
N LYS A 30 12.75 0.71 -13.35
CA LYS A 30 11.58 1.15 -14.13
C LYS A 30 10.27 0.86 -13.39
N GLY A 31 10.16 -0.28 -12.70
CA GLY A 31 8.99 -0.63 -11.90
C GLY A 31 8.73 0.34 -10.75
N VAL A 32 9.77 0.70 -9.99
CA VAL A 32 9.66 1.68 -8.90
C VAL A 32 9.25 3.05 -9.42
N LEU A 33 9.91 3.54 -10.48
CA LEU A 33 9.53 4.82 -11.08
C LEU A 33 8.06 4.81 -11.51
N LEU A 34 7.64 3.77 -12.24
CA LEU A 34 6.26 3.63 -12.70
C LEU A 34 5.25 3.60 -11.55
N VAL A 35 5.53 2.82 -10.51
CA VAL A 35 4.66 2.70 -9.32
C VAL A 35 4.60 4.02 -8.56
N VAL A 36 5.73 4.68 -8.32
CA VAL A 36 5.76 5.96 -7.59
C VAL A 36 4.99 7.03 -8.35
N PHE A 37 5.17 7.15 -9.67
CA PHE A 37 4.43 8.12 -10.48
C PHE A 37 2.92 7.82 -10.49
N THR A 38 2.52 6.57 -10.73
CA THR A 38 1.10 6.19 -10.78
C THR A 38 0.43 6.28 -9.41
N ALA A 39 1.11 5.89 -8.34
CA ALA A 39 0.62 6.02 -6.97
C ALA A 39 0.50 7.48 -6.53
N THR A 40 1.49 8.32 -6.87
CA THR A 40 1.44 9.75 -6.54
C THR A 40 0.31 10.45 -7.30
N SER A 41 0.10 10.13 -8.58
CA SER A 41 -1.03 10.64 -9.36
C SER A 41 -2.37 10.21 -8.76
N GLY A 42 -2.54 8.93 -8.43
CA GLY A 42 -3.78 8.43 -7.81
C GLY A 42 -4.01 9.01 -6.40
N ALA A 43 -2.97 9.16 -5.59
CA ALA A 43 -3.05 9.79 -4.28
C ALA A 43 -3.41 11.27 -4.37
N SER A 44 -2.93 11.97 -5.42
CA SER A 44 -3.29 13.35 -5.70
C SER A 44 -4.77 13.48 -6.09
N SER A 45 -5.27 12.59 -6.94
CA SER A 45 -6.70 12.52 -7.27
C SER A 45 -7.56 12.24 -6.03
N CYS A 46 -7.14 11.31 -5.17
CA CYS A 46 -7.80 11.02 -3.88
C CYS A 46 -7.81 12.26 -2.97
N TYR A 47 -6.70 12.98 -2.88
CA TYR A 47 -6.59 14.22 -2.11
C TYR A 47 -7.61 15.27 -2.58
N PHE A 48 -7.73 15.50 -3.89
CA PHE A 48 -8.70 16.46 -4.41
C PHE A 48 -10.14 16.00 -4.21
N LEU A 49 -10.42 14.71 -4.39
CA LEU A 49 -11.73 14.13 -4.12
C LEU A 49 -12.14 14.31 -2.65
N SER A 50 -11.23 14.03 -1.72
CA SER A 50 -11.45 14.25 -0.28
C SER A 50 -11.54 15.75 0.07
N LYS A 51 -10.79 16.62 -0.61
CA LYS A 51 -10.93 18.08 -0.45
C LYS A 51 -12.32 18.57 -0.85
N LEU A 52 -12.89 18.04 -1.93
CA LEU A 52 -14.20 18.46 -2.45
C LEU A 52 -15.35 17.89 -1.63
N ILE A 53 -15.29 16.61 -1.26
CA ILE A 53 -16.41 15.90 -0.61
C ILE A 53 -16.16 15.69 0.88
N GLY A 54 -14.96 15.22 1.25
CA GLY A 54 -14.61 14.86 2.62
C GLY A 54 -14.54 16.05 3.57
N ARG A 55 -13.97 17.18 3.12
CA ARG A 55 -13.85 18.40 3.93
C ARG A 55 -15.21 18.99 4.37
N PRO A 56 -16.18 19.26 3.48
CA PRO A 56 -17.48 19.77 3.92
C PRO A 56 -18.23 18.76 4.79
N LEU A 57 -18.14 17.46 4.48
CA LEU A 57 -18.77 16.41 5.29
C LEU A 57 -18.24 16.37 6.72
N PHE A 58 -16.91 16.40 6.91
CA PHE A 58 -16.30 16.42 8.24
C PHE A 58 -16.58 17.73 9.00
N SER A 59 -16.61 18.86 8.29
CA SER A 59 -16.96 20.15 8.89
C SER A 59 -18.40 20.18 9.40
N TRP A 60 -19.31 19.45 8.75
CA TRP A 60 -20.70 19.33 9.18
C TRP A 60 -20.87 18.35 10.34
N LEU A 61 -20.19 17.20 10.29
CA LEU A 61 -20.38 16.11 11.25
C LEU A 61 -19.59 16.30 12.55
N TRP A 62 -18.37 16.85 12.50
CA TRP A 62 -17.50 17.06 13.66
C TRP A 62 -16.68 18.38 13.60
N PRO A 63 -17.33 19.56 13.62
CA PRO A 63 -16.67 20.85 13.47
C PRO A 63 -15.63 21.12 14.57
N GLU A 64 -15.92 20.76 15.82
CA GLU A 64 -15.05 21.05 16.96
C GLU A 64 -13.74 20.25 16.90
N LYS A 65 -13.83 18.94 16.61
CA LYS A 65 -12.65 18.08 16.44
C LYS A 65 -11.80 18.54 15.26
N LEU A 66 -12.43 18.91 14.15
CA LEU A 66 -11.75 19.43 12.97
C LEU A 66 -10.91 20.67 13.31
N ARG A 67 -11.50 21.63 14.03
CA ARG A 67 -10.80 22.85 14.45
C ARG A 67 -9.60 22.56 15.35
N LEU A 68 -9.73 21.61 16.28
CA LEU A 68 -8.62 21.19 17.14
C LEU A 68 -7.46 20.59 16.33
N PHE A 69 -7.76 19.68 15.39
CA PHE A 69 -6.73 19.10 14.54
C PHE A 69 -6.06 20.15 13.64
N GLN A 70 -6.84 21.02 13.00
CA GLN A 70 -6.32 22.11 12.18
C GLN A 70 -5.42 23.05 13.00
N ALA A 71 -5.78 23.36 14.24
CA ALA A 71 -4.95 24.17 15.14
C ALA A 71 -3.61 23.48 15.47
N GLU A 72 -3.61 22.17 15.72
CA GLU A 72 -2.38 21.41 15.96
C GLU A 72 -1.48 21.33 14.72
N VAL A 73 -2.07 21.16 13.54
CA VAL A 73 -1.34 21.22 12.25
C VAL A 73 -0.75 22.62 12.04
N ALA A 74 -1.51 23.68 12.33
CA ALA A 74 -1.08 25.06 12.18
C ALA A 74 0.13 25.40 13.07
N LYS A 75 0.18 24.88 14.31
CA LYS A 75 1.33 25.05 15.21
C LYS A 75 2.63 24.44 14.66
N ARG A 76 2.54 23.44 13.78
CA ARG A 76 3.69 22.66 13.27
C ARG A 76 3.96 22.90 11.79
N ARG A 77 3.46 24.02 11.24
CA ARG A 77 3.43 24.30 9.80
C ARG A 77 4.80 24.22 9.12
N GLU A 78 5.84 24.72 9.77
CA GLU A 78 7.21 24.73 9.25
C GLU A 78 7.82 23.33 9.07
N LYS A 79 7.37 22.34 9.85
CA LYS A 79 7.91 20.97 9.83
C LYS A 79 6.95 19.97 9.17
N LEU A 80 5.88 20.44 8.52
CA LEU A 80 4.83 19.58 7.96
C LEU A 80 5.35 18.55 6.97
N LEU A 81 6.30 18.94 6.11
CA LEU A 81 6.90 18.03 5.14
C LEU A 81 7.62 16.88 5.84
N ASN A 82 8.41 17.16 6.86
CA ASN A 82 9.15 16.15 7.63
C ASN A 82 8.19 15.23 8.37
N TYR A 83 7.12 15.77 8.96
CA TYR A 83 6.08 14.97 9.61
C TYR A 83 5.36 14.05 8.62
N MET A 84 4.96 14.57 7.45
CA MET A 84 4.33 13.75 6.43
C MET A 84 5.26 12.68 5.88
N LEU A 85 6.52 13.02 5.66
CA LEU A 85 7.53 12.07 5.19
C LEU A 85 7.70 10.94 6.20
N PHE A 86 7.83 11.28 7.49
CA PHE A 86 7.89 10.31 8.58
C PHE A 86 6.67 9.40 8.61
N LEU A 87 5.46 9.95 8.49
CA LEU A 87 4.20 9.19 8.47
C LEU A 87 4.04 8.29 7.24
N ARG A 88 4.69 8.61 6.12
CA ARG A 88 4.61 7.81 4.89
C ARG A 88 5.68 6.73 4.81
N ILE A 89 6.86 7.01 5.35
CA ILE A 89 7.95 6.03 5.45
C ILE A 89 7.63 5.00 6.53
N THR A 90 7.10 5.46 7.67
CA THR A 90 6.69 4.58 8.77
C THR A 90 5.33 3.97 8.43
N PRO A 91 5.15 2.65 8.47
CA PRO A 91 3.87 2.00 8.15
C PRO A 91 2.81 2.17 9.25
N SER A 92 2.86 3.25 10.04
CA SER A 92 1.97 3.51 11.17
C SER A 92 0.53 3.78 10.75
N LEU A 93 0.34 4.40 9.59
CA LEU A 93 -0.98 4.75 9.06
C LEU A 93 -1.16 4.21 7.65
N PRO A 94 -2.36 3.70 7.31
CA PRO A 94 -2.68 3.34 5.94
C PRO A 94 -2.51 4.53 5.00
N ASN A 95 -1.91 4.30 3.82
CA ASN A 95 -1.74 5.33 2.80
C ASN A 95 -3.06 6.05 2.47
N THR A 96 -4.11 5.25 2.39
CA THR A 96 -5.48 5.67 2.17
C THR A 96 -5.98 6.69 3.19
N PHE A 97 -5.68 6.47 4.47
CA PHE A 97 -6.05 7.38 5.54
C PHE A 97 -5.32 8.71 5.41
N ILE A 98 -4.01 8.68 5.13
CA ILE A 98 -3.21 9.90 4.93
C ILE A 98 -3.77 10.71 3.76
N ASN A 99 -4.12 10.07 2.63
CA ASN A 99 -4.64 10.76 1.45
C ASN A 99 -5.97 11.49 1.73
N VAL A 100 -6.86 10.89 2.53
CA VAL A 100 -8.15 11.49 2.89
C VAL A 100 -8.02 12.55 3.99
N ALA A 101 -7.23 12.27 5.03
CA ALA A 101 -7.09 13.16 6.18
C ALA A 101 -6.35 14.46 5.83
N SER A 102 -5.35 14.39 4.95
CA SER A 102 -4.50 15.53 4.57
C SER A 102 -5.28 16.79 4.15
N PRO A 103 -6.23 16.75 3.21
CA PRO A 103 -7.00 17.93 2.82
C PRO A 103 -8.02 18.38 3.88
N ILE A 104 -8.45 17.47 4.78
CA ILE A 104 -9.37 17.76 5.87
C ILE A 104 -8.66 18.62 6.93
N VAL A 105 -7.43 18.23 7.31
CA VAL A 105 -6.61 18.95 8.31
C VAL A 105 -5.80 20.12 7.72
N ASP A 106 -6.17 20.62 6.53
CA ASP A 106 -5.55 21.78 5.87
C ASP A 106 -4.04 21.64 5.55
N ILE A 107 -3.57 20.41 5.28
CA ILE A 107 -2.21 20.23 4.77
C ILE A 107 -2.17 20.69 3.31
N PRO A 108 -1.24 21.58 2.93
CA PRO A 108 -1.17 22.07 1.56
C PRO A 108 -0.74 20.98 0.56
N PHE A 109 -1.30 21.05 -0.65
CA PHE A 109 -1.09 20.03 -1.68
C PHE A 109 0.38 19.82 -2.07
N HIS A 110 1.19 20.88 -2.13
CA HIS A 110 2.61 20.75 -2.49
C HIS A 110 3.40 19.93 -1.46
N VAL A 111 3.11 20.11 -0.15
CA VAL A 111 3.72 19.29 0.92
C VAL A 111 3.27 17.84 0.80
N PHE A 112 1.97 17.64 0.59
CA PHE A 112 1.40 16.30 0.37
C PHE A 112 2.05 15.61 -0.83
N PHE A 113 2.15 16.30 -1.96
CA PHE A 113 2.69 15.76 -3.21
C PHE A 113 4.16 15.36 -3.04
N LEU A 114 5.01 16.26 -2.51
CA LEU A 114 6.43 15.98 -2.28
C LEU A 114 6.65 14.84 -1.29
N ALA A 115 5.91 14.85 -0.16
CA ALA A 115 6.00 13.77 0.81
C ALA A 115 5.52 12.43 0.25
N THR A 116 4.50 12.44 -0.62
CA THR A 116 4.00 11.23 -1.29
C THR A 116 5.02 10.69 -2.28
N LEU A 117 5.58 11.58 -3.11
CA LEU A 117 6.54 11.22 -4.13
C LEU A 117 7.79 10.57 -3.53
N VAL A 118 8.33 11.15 -2.46
CA VAL A 118 9.54 10.63 -1.80
C VAL A 118 9.23 9.50 -0.83
N GLY A 119 8.18 9.66 0.00
CA GLY A 119 7.83 8.72 1.06
C GLY A 119 7.35 7.36 0.56
N LEU A 120 6.85 7.28 -0.69
CA LEU A 120 6.46 6.01 -1.31
C LEU A 120 7.63 5.24 -1.92
N ILE A 121 8.81 5.85 -2.10
CA ILE A 121 9.95 5.17 -2.75
C ILE A 121 10.38 3.91 -1.98
N PRO A 122 10.57 3.93 -0.64
CA PRO A 122 11.03 2.76 0.09
C PRO A 122 10.02 1.60 0.01
N SER A 123 8.73 1.88 0.24
CA SER A 123 7.68 0.86 0.18
C SER A 123 7.49 0.30 -1.23
N SER A 124 7.58 1.17 -2.25
CA SER A 124 7.49 0.76 -3.66
C SER A 124 8.69 -0.08 -4.05
N TYR A 125 9.90 0.27 -3.60
CA TYR A 125 11.10 -0.52 -3.83
C TYR A 125 10.98 -1.94 -3.27
N ILE A 126 10.57 -2.08 -2.02
CA ILE A 126 10.39 -3.40 -1.38
C ILE A 126 9.39 -4.24 -2.18
N THR A 127 8.25 -3.64 -2.54
CA THR A 127 7.18 -4.35 -3.25
C THR A 127 7.61 -4.73 -4.68
N VAL A 128 8.20 -3.81 -5.43
CA VAL A 128 8.67 -4.07 -6.80
C VAL A 128 9.82 -5.09 -6.80
N ARG A 129 10.72 -5.05 -5.80
CA ARG A 129 11.77 -6.08 -5.64
C ARG A 129 11.17 -7.46 -5.37
N ALA A 130 10.16 -7.55 -4.50
CA ALA A 130 9.44 -8.79 -4.27
C ALA A 130 8.77 -9.30 -5.57
N GLY A 131 8.18 -8.38 -6.34
CA GLY A 131 7.60 -8.68 -7.66
C GLY A 131 8.62 -9.22 -8.66
N LEU A 132 9.81 -8.62 -8.72
CA LEU A 132 10.90 -9.11 -9.56
C LEU A 132 11.35 -10.50 -9.12
N ALA A 133 11.53 -10.74 -7.81
CA ALA A 133 11.90 -12.06 -7.30
C ALA A 133 10.85 -13.13 -7.63
N LEU A 134 9.57 -12.78 -7.62
CA LEU A 134 8.48 -13.66 -8.06
C LEU A 134 8.49 -13.89 -9.58
N GLY A 135 8.88 -12.89 -10.38
CA GLY A 135 9.00 -13.00 -11.84
C GLY A 135 10.24 -13.74 -12.31
N ASP A 136 11.33 -13.69 -11.54
CA ASP A 136 12.58 -14.41 -11.79
C ASP A 136 12.52 -15.89 -11.37
N LEU A 137 11.39 -16.34 -10.77
CA LEU A 137 10.97 -17.74 -10.79
C LEU A 137 10.66 -18.13 -12.24
N ARG A 138 11.71 -18.21 -13.06
CA ARG A 138 11.69 -18.17 -14.53
C ARG A 138 11.16 -19.43 -15.20
N SER A 139 10.49 -20.33 -14.51
CA SER A 139 9.72 -21.33 -15.22
C SER A 139 8.57 -21.89 -14.44
N VAL A 140 7.40 -21.93 -15.08
CA VAL A 140 6.33 -22.88 -14.75
C VAL A 140 6.90 -24.32 -14.73
N ARG A 141 8.03 -24.56 -15.41
CA ARG A 141 8.81 -25.81 -15.39
C ARG A 141 9.56 -26.08 -14.07
N ASP A 142 9.88 -25.06 -13.26
CA ASP A 142 10.45 -25.21 -11.90
C ASP A 142 9.37 -25.46 -10.84
N LEU A 143 8.13 -25.05 -11.11
CA LEU A 143 6.95 -25.49 -10.35
C LEU A 143 6.65 -26.99 -10.60
N TYR A 144 7.03 -27.51 -11.77
CA TYR A 144 7.04 -28.94 -12.11
C TYR A 144 8.39 -29.63 -11.87
N ASP A 145 9.37 -28.94 -11.26
CA ASP A 145 10.61 -29.62 -10.86
C ASP A 145 10.27 -30.64 -9.76
N PHE A 146 10.81 -31.85 -9.90
CA PHE A 146 10.47 -32.99 -9.04
C PHE A 146 10.72 -32.66 -7.55
N LYS A 147 11.73 -31.81 -7.31
CA LYS A 147 12.08 -31.32 -5.98
C LYS A 147 11.02 -30.38 -5.39
N THR A 148 10.48 -29.45 -6.17
CA THR A 148 9.42 -28.53 -5.73
C THR A 148 8.12 -29.28 -5.45
N LEU A 149 7.77 -30.25 -6.31
CA LEU A 149 6.61 -31.12 -6.11
C LEU A 149 6.76 -32.01 -4.87
N MET A 150 7.95 -32.58 -4.62
CA MET A 150 8.24 -33.34 -3.40
C MET A 150 8.10 -32.46 -2.14
N VAL A 151 8.58 -31.22 -2.17
CA VAL A 151 8.49 -30.30 -1.02
C VAL A 151 7.03 -29.88 -0.77
N LEU A 152 6.27 -29.56 -1.83
CA LEU A 152 4.83 -29.26 -1.71
C LEU A 152 4.04 -30.46 -1.19
N PHE A 153 4.35 -31.66 -1.66
CA PHE A 153 3.76 -32.91 -1.16
C PHE A 153 4.10 -33.15 0.32
N LEU A 154 5.35 -32.94 0.73
CA LEU A 154 5.79 -33.04 2.13
C LEU A 154 5.07 -32.02 3.03
N ILE A 155 4.96 -30.76 2.60
CA ILE A 155 4.24 -29.73 3.35
C ILE A 155 2.76 -30.08 3.45
N GLY A 156 2.14 -30.54 2.35
CA GLY A 156 0.76 -31.04 2.35
C GLY A 156 0.57 -32.24 3.28
N PHE A 157 1.51 -33.19 3.26
CA PHE A 157 1.49 -34.36 4.14
C PHE A 157 1.64 -33.97 5.61
N ILE A 158 2.59 -33.11 5.95
CA ILE A 158 2.81 -32.60 7.32
C ILE A 158 1.59 -31.81 7.81
N SER A 159 0.91 -31.08 6.93
CA SER A 159 -0.31 -30.32 7.27
C SER A 159 -1.52 -31.25 7.48
N ILE A 160 -1.64 -32.32 6.70
CA ILE A 160 -2.74 -33.30 6.78
C ILE A 160 -2.52 -34.32 7.91
N PHE A 161 -1.28 -34.67 8.21
CA PHE A 161 -0.90 -35.65 9.24
C PHE A 161 -1.57 -35.39 10.60
N PRO A 162 -1.52 -34.18 11.20
CA PRO A 162 -2.18 -33.92 12.48
C PRO A 162 -3.71 -33.98 12.39
N THR A 163 -4.29 -33.69 11.22
CA THR A 163 -5.73 -33.72 11.00
C THR A 163 -6.27 -35.15 10.91
N VAL A 164 -5.55 -36.05 10.23
CA VAL A 164 -5.89 -37.48 10.14
C VAL A 164 -5.62 -38.20 11.47
N TRP A 165 -4.54 -37.82 12.16
CA TRP A 165 -4.16 -38.45 13.44
C TRP A 165 -5.09 -38.04 14.59
N LYS A 166 -5.60 -36.79 14.61
CA LYS A 166 -6.65 -36.39 15.55
C LYS A 166 -7.96 -37.14 15.35
N LYS A 167 -8.36 -37.43 14.09
CA LYS A 167 -9.61 -38.14 13.81
C LYS A 167 -9.62 -39.58 14.36
N LYS A 168 -8.46 -40.21 14.56
CA LYS A 168 -8.35 -41.53 15.20
C LYS A 168 -8.48 -41.51 16.73
N ARG A 169 -8.29 -40.36 17.39
CA ARG A 169 -8.36 -40.24 18.87
C ARG A 169 -9.73 -39.82 19.42
N THR A 170 -10.72 -39.55 18.56
CA THR A 170 -12.07 -39.13 18.99
C THR A 170 -13.10 -40.27 18.89
N TYR A 171 -12.67 -41.48 18.51
CA TYR A 171 -13.51 -42.69 18.42
C TYR A 171 -12.98 -43.85 19.31
N GLU A 172 -12.08 -43.55 20.25
CA GLU A 172 -11.76 -44.43 21.38
C GLU A 172 -12.29 -43.81 22.67
#